data_AF-A0A267FBM7-F1
#
_entry.id   AF-A0A267FBM7-F1
#
_cell.length_a   1.000
_cell.length_b   1.000
_cell.length_c   1.000
_cell.angle_alpha   90.00
_cell.angle_beta   90.00
_cell.angle_gamma   90.00
#
_symmetry.space_group_name_H-M   'P 1'
#
loop_
_entity.id
_entity.type
_entity.pdbx_description
1 polymer ?
#
loop_
_entity_poly.entity_id
_entity_poly.type
_entity_poly.pdbx_seq_one_letter_code
_entity_poly.pdbx_strand_id
1 'polypeptide(L)'
;MGLLGDKAKSSSAEDMLLMDDLVKLYPQVQEANAMSEELDRRVRFELVLMSPQGRGLRENEGRTEVYISLTNLDSGNEFFWSKDKFSDRKYLMRDMYQNYMEGESWKLPQEKDPFWEPADSPLLIGTCHVYLQSLAYLIEVAESFSVTDFRGEDQGKLEIELRPCDSEWRELGEEFSEPDDVIGQAINFKVKLNEGHDLSPKYAAYYCQYKFYLEDEFTRTPEASKAVNPQFKFEKKYTFKPVTKQLMDYLQNSYIIVELWGRQKDSGKKSSKTTKELMQGTSQSREPLETLALHRPGRPQPALKRRT
;
A
#
# COMPACT_ATOMS: atom_id res chain seq x y z
N MET A 1 -30.77 23.41 3.65
CA MET A 1 -29.70 24.03 4.46
C MET A 1 -29.35 23.06 5.57
N GLY A 2 -28.11 22.56 5.63
CA GLY A 2 -27.66 21.63 6.67
C GLY A 2 -27.03 20.33 6.17
N LEU A 3 -26.02 20.41 5.30
CA LEU A 3 -25.16 19.26 4.95
C LEU A 3 -23.66 19.63 4.81
N LEU A 4 -23.30 20.91 5.03
CA LEU A 4 -21.90 21.38 5.00
C LEU A 4 -21.27 21.46 6.41
N GLY A 5 -22.05 21.27 7.48
CA GLY A 5 -21.58 21.43 8.86
C GLY A 5 -20.87 20.21 9.46
N ASP A 6 -21.22 18.99 9.02
CA ASP A 6 -20.71 17.76 9.66
C ASP A 6 -19.35 17.31 9.11
N LYS A 7 -19.09 17.47 7.81
CA LYS A 7 -17.77 17.15 7.22
C LYS A 7 -16.64 18.04 7.76
N ALA A 8 -16.92 19.29 8.08
CA ALA A 8 -15.92 20.22 8.63
C ALA A 8 -15.56 19.90 10.09
N LYS A 9 -16.51 19.37 10.88
CA LYS A 9 -16.27 18.98 12.27
C LYS A 9 -15.56 17.62 12.37
N SER A 10 -15.91 16.64 11.53
CA SER A 10 -15.26 15.32 11.54
C SER A 10 -13.78 15.41 11.14
N SER A 11 -13.46 16.24 10.13
CA SER A 11 -12.06 16.55 9.77
C SER A 11 -11.27 17.06 10.98
N SER A 12 -11.84 17.99 11.77
CA SER A 12 -11.10 18.54 12.92
C SER A 12 -10.81 17.53 14.03
N ALA A 13 -11.71 16.57 14.27
CA ALA A 13 -11.52 15.55 15.29
C ALA A 13 -10.49 14.50 14.86
N GLU A 14 -10.54 14.08 13.59
CA GLU A 14 -9.54 13.18 13.00
C GLU A 14 -8.16 13.83 12.94
N ASP A 15 -8.10 15.12 12.59
CA ASP A 15 -6.88 15.92 12.62
C ASP A 15 -6.33 16.01 14.05
N MET A 16 -7.19 16.25 15.05
CA MET A 16 -6.77 16.28 16.46
C MET A 16 -6.19 14.93 16.93
N LEU A 17 -6.82 13.81 16.54
CA LEU A 17 -6.30 12.47 16.87
C LEU A 17 -4.95 12.21 16.17
N LEU A 18 -4.81 12.63 14.92
CA LEU A 18 -3.55 12.48 14.18
C LEU A 18 -2.43 13.30 14.83
N MET A 19 -2.74 14.54 15.23
CA MET A 19 -1.78 15.41 15.92
C MET A 19 -1.39 14.87 17.29
N ASP A 20 -2.34 14.31 18.06
CA ASP A 20 -2.07 13.65 19.34
C ASP A 20 -1.14 12.43 19.15
N ASP A 21 -1.39 11.61 18.11
CA ASP A 21 -0.52 10.49 17.76
C ASP A 21 0.90 10.97 17.41
N LEU A 22 1.05 12.03 16.61
CA LEU A 22 2.35 12.61 16.25
C LEU A 22 3.11 13.12 17.47
N VAL A 23 2.45 13.92 18.33
CA VAL A 23 3.08 14.48 19.54
C VAL A 23 3.53 13.37 20.49
N LYS A 24 2.73 12.32 20.64
CA LYS A 24 3.07 11.17 21.49
C LYS A 24 4.17 10.29 20.90
N LEU A 25 4.19 10.09 19.58
CA LEU A 25 5.12 9.17 18.92
C LEU A 25 6.47 9.83 18.60
N TYR A 26 6.50 11.14 18.36
CA TYR A 26 7.74 11.86 18.04
C TYR A 26 8.87 11.61 19.06
N PRO A 27 8.69 11.88 20.37
CA PRO A 27 9.75 11.60 21.35
C PRO A 27 10.08 10.11 21.43
N GLN A 28 9.13 9.23 21.13
CA GLN A 28 9.35 7.80 21.19
C GLN A 28 10.24 7.28 20.05
N VAL A 29 10.07 7.84 18.85
CA VAL A 29 10.93 7.58 17.70
C VAL A 29 12.34 8.11 17.95
N GLN A 30 12.48 9.29 18.57
CA GLN A 30 13.80 9.82 18.96
C GLN A 30 14.51 8.90 19.96
N GLU A 31 13.79 8.39 20.96
CA GLU A 31 14.33 7.43 21.92
C GLU A 31 14.78 6.12 21.25
N ALA A 32 13.96 5.58 20.33
CA ALA A 32 14.33 4.38 19.57
C ALA A 32 15.58 4.59 18.68
N ASN A 33 15.71 5.76 18.06
CA ASN A 33 16.89 6.13 17.28
C ASN A 33 18.14 6.27 18.16
N ALA A 34 18.01 6.87 19.35
CA ALA A 34 19.13 6.97 20.31
C ALA A 34 19.61 5.58 20.75
N MET A 35 18.69 4.67 21.11
CA MET A 35 19.05 3.28 21.44
C MET A 35 19.69 2.56 20.24
N SER A 36 19.19 2.77 19.02
CA SER A 36 19.80 2.22 17.80
C SER A 36 21.23 2.73 17.59
N GLU A 37 21.49 4.02 17.83
CA GLU A 37 22.83 4.63 17.75
C GLU A 37 23.79 4.00 18.78
N GLU A 38 23.40 3.95 20.05
CA GLU A 38 24.26 3.46 21.13
C GLU A 38 24.54 1.95 21.03
N LEU A 39 23.57 1.17 20.58
CA LEU A 39 23.69 -0.29 20.42
C LEU A 39 24.24 -0.71 19.04
N ASP A 40 24.61 0.23 18.17
CA ASP A 40 25.02 0.03 16.77
C ASP A 40 24.07 -0.89 15.96
N ARG A 41 22.76 -0.61 15.99
CA ARG A 41 21.73 -1.46 15.35
C ARG A 41 21.49 -1.18 13.88
N ARG A 42 22.05 -0.09 13.34
CA ARG A 42 22.05 0.25 11.91
C ARG A 42 20.65 0.35 11.31
N VAL A 43 19.70 0.80 12.13
CA VAL A 43 18.35 1.10 11.68
C VAL A 43 17.96 2.51 12.08
N ARG A 44 17.11 3.15 11.27
CA ARG A 44 16.55 4.46 11.55
C ARG A 44 15.04 4.39 11.52
N PHE A 45 14.41 5.03 12.50
CA PHE A 45 12.98 5.16 12.65
C PHE A 45 12.53 6.57 12.24
N GLU A 46 11.47 6.66 11.44
CA GLU A 46 10.85 7.93 11.03
C GLU A 46 9.32 7.84 11.09
N LEU A 47 8.65 8.93 11.45
CA LEU A 47 7.18 8.99 11.37
C LEU A 47 6.75 9.23 9.93
N VAL A 48 5.75 8.49 9.47
CA VAL A 48 5.11 8.70 8.17
C VAL A 48 3.59 8.71 8.32
N LEU A 49 2.93 9.48 7.46
CA LEU A 49 1.47 9.52 7.39
C LEU A 49 1.00 8.62 6.27
N MET A 50 0.07 7.72 6.54
CA MET A 50 -0.54 6.87 5.52
C MET A 50 -2.05 7.08 5.48
N SER A 51 -2.54 7.47 4.30
CA SER A 51 -3.97 7.58 4.03
C SER A 51 -4.61 6.17 3.96
N PRO A 52 -5.95 6.06 3.98
CA PRO A 52 -6.63 4.81 3.70
C PRO A 52 -6.19 4.18 2.37
N GLN A 53 -6.11 4.98 1.30
CA GLN A 53 -5.73 4.50 -0.05
C GLN A 53 -4.30 3.98 -0.10
N GLY A 54 -3.37 4.63 0.60
CA GLY A 54 -1.98 4.16 0.74
C GLY A 54 -1.86 2.81 1.47
N ARG A 55 -2.93 2.39 2.17
CA ARG A 55 -3.03 1.10 2.88
C ARG A 55 -3.88 0.07 2.14
N GLY A 56 -4.32 0.35 0.91
CA GLY A 56 -5.23 -0.54 0.17
C GLY A 56 -6.71 -0.40 0.56
N LEU A 57 -7.08 0.63 1.31
CA LEU A 57 -8.45 0.87 1.76
C LEU A 57 -9.15 1.93 0.90
N ARG A 58 -10.47 1.86 0.80
CA ARG A 58 -11.29 2.93 0.21
C ARG A 58 -11.30 4.17 1.11
N GLU A 59 -11.64 5.32 0.53
CA GLU A 59 -11.64 6.60 1.26
C GLU A 59 -12.56 6.62 2.49
N ASN A 60 -13.61 5.80 2.48
CA ASN A 60 -14.59 5.68 3.56
C ASN A 60 -14.32 4.50 4.51
N GLU A 61 -13.23 3.76 4.33
CA GLU A 61 -12.85 2.58 5.13
C GLU A 61 -11.82 2.90 6.23
N GLY A 62 -11.40 4.16 6.37
CA GLY A 62 -10.50 4.57 7.44
C GLY A 62 -10.16 6.05 7.41
N ARG A 63 -9.31 6.48 8.35
CA ARG A 63 -8.71 7.82 8.40
C ARG A 63 -7.23 7.77 8.05
N THR A 64 -6.59 8.92 7.86
CA THR A 64 -5.12 8.97 7.83
C THR A 64 -4.56 8.60 9.20
N GLU A 65 -3.51 7.77 9.21
CA GLU A 65 -2.88 7.23 10.42
C GLU A 65 -1.36 7.45 10.40
N VAL A 66 -0.77 7.51 11.60
CA VAL A 66 0.70 7.57 11.76
C VAL A 66 1.28 6.16 11.78
N TYR A 67 2.28 5.94 10.93
CA TYR A 67 3.11 4.74 10.91
C TYR A 67 4.57 5.09 11.20
N ILE A 68 5.35 4.08 11.56
CA ILE A 68 6.78 4.21 11.78
C ILE A 68 7.50 3.51 10.63
N SER A 69 8.22 4.26 9.82
CA SER A 69 9.19 3.71 8.86
C SER A 69 10.42 3.23 9.63
N LEU A 70 10.78 1.96 9.45
CA LEU A 70 12.06 1.37 9.85
C LEU A 70 12.91 1.21 8.58
N THR A 71 14.00 1.97 8.48
CA THR A 71 14.98 1.83 7.40
C THR A 71 16.22 1.11 7.92
N ASN A 72 16.60 0.01 7.28
CA ASN A 72 17.91 -0.60 7.45
C ASN A 72 18.97 0.24 6.71
N LEU A 73 19.93 0.79 7.43
CA LEU A 73 20.94 1.72 6.91
C LEU A 73 22.04 1.02 6.08
N ASP A 74 22.20 -0.30 6.23
CA ASP A 74 23.13 -1.10 5.45
C ASP A 74 22.55 -1.47 4.07
N SER A 75 21.30 -1.95 4.05
CA SER A 75 20.66 -2.43 2.81
C SER A 75 19.80 -1.39 2.10
N GLY A 76 19.31 -0.37 2.81
CA GLY A 76 18.30 0.56 2.34
C GLY A 76 16.87 0.00 2.38
N ASN A 77 16.67 -1.22 2.89
CA ASN A 77 15.33 -1.81 3.01
C ASN A 77 14.48 -1.00 3.99
N GLU A 78 13.24 -0.74 3.62
CA GLU A 78 12.29 0.05 4.39
C GLU A 78 11.06 -0.79 4.75
N PHE A 79 10.56 -0.64 5.97
CA PHE A 79 9.36 -1.32 6.47
C PHE A 79 8.47 -0.33 7.21
N PHE A 80 7.16 -0.57 7.21
CA PHE A 80 6.20 0.30 7.90
C PHE A 80 5.52 -0.46 9.03
N TRP A 81 5.72 0.01 10.26
CA TRP A 81 5.11 -0.55 11.45
C TRP A 81 3.93 0.30 11.88
N SER A 82 2.85 -0.38 12.28
CA SER A 82 1.76 0.28 13.00
C SER A 82 2.27 0.81 14.34
N LYS A 83 1.53 1.77 14.91
CA LYS A 83 1.76 2.29 16.26
C LYS A 83 1.88 1.18 17.30
N ASP A 84 1.00 0.17 17.24
CA ASP A 84 0.97 -0.93 18.21
C ASP A 84 2.23 -1.79 18.08
N LYS A 85 2.58 -2.22 16.86
CA LYS A 85 3.80 -3.01 16.62
C LYS A 85 5.05 -2.26 17.08
N PHE A 86 5.14 -0.96 16.79
CA PHE A 86 6.26 -0.14 17.24
C PHE A 86 6.30 -0.03 18.78
N SER A 87 5.16 0.15 19.43
CA SER A 87 5.09 0.25 20.89
C SER A 87 5.57 -1.04 21.57
N ASP A 88 5.13 -2.20 21.07
CA ASP A 88 5.57 -3.51 21.57
C ASP A 88 7.08 -3.72 21.35
N ARG A 89 7.57 -3.41 20.15
CA ARG A 89 9.01 -3.53 19.83
C ARG A 89 9.85 -2.58 20.67
N LYS A 90 9.39 -1.35 20.88
CA LYS A 90 10.09 -0.36 21.68
C LYS A 90 10.22 -0.78 23.14
N TYR A 91 9.21 -1.43 23.72
CA TYR A 91 9.32 -2.00 25.06
C TYR A 91 10.52 -2.95 25.14
N LEU A 92 10.64 -3.87 24.17
CA LEU A 92 11.78 -4.79 24.09
C LEU A 92 13.12 -4.08 23.81
N MET A 93 13.13 -2.98 23.07
CA MET A 93 14.33 -2.16 22.87
C MET A 93 14.83 -1.56 24.18
N ARG A 94 13.92 -1.10 25.05
CA ARG A 94 14.25 -0.55 26.37
C ARG A 94 14.87 -1.61 27.27
N ASP A 95 14.27 -2.79 27.34
CA ASP A 95 14.80 -3.91 28.13
C ASP A 95 16.21 -4.29 27.64
N MET A 96 16.39 -4.40 26.33
CA MET A 96 17.70 -4.66 25.72
C MET A 96 18.73 -3.57 26.07
N TYR A 97 18.34 -2.31 26.01
CA TYR A 97 19.21 -1.18 26.32
C TYR A 97 19.55 -1.11 27.81
N GLN A 98 18.60 -1.43 28.71
CA GLN A 98 18.85 -1.52 30.14
C GLN A 98 19.91 -2.59 30.45
N ASN A 99 19.76 -3.79 29.88
CA ASN A 99 20.74 -4.86 30.05
C ASN A 99 22.13 -4.45 29.54
N TYR A 100 22.20 -3.69 28.44
CA TYR A 100 23.46 -3.10 27.95
C TYR A 100 24.09 -2.15 28.97
N MET A 101 23.30 -1.25 29.56
CA MET A 101 23.77 -0.27 30.55
C MET A 101 24.24 -0.93 31.86
N GLU A 102 23.59 -2.02 32.27
CA GLU A 102 23.94 -2.79 33.46
C GLU A 102 25.14 -3.73 33.23
N GLY A 103 25.66 -3.79 32.00
CA GLY A 103 26.77 -4.68 31.61
C GLY A 103 26.36 -6.16 31.54
N GLU A 104 25.06 -6.44 31.49
CA GLU A 104 24.50 -7.77 31.32
C GLU A 104 24.56 -8.23 29.86
N SER A 105 24.19 -9.48 29.60
CA SER A 105 24.09 -9.99 28.24
C SER A 105 22.82 -9.46 27.56
N TRP A 106 22.99 -8.56 26.60
CA TRP A 106 21.91 -7.95 25.81
C TRP A 106 21.88 -8.42 24.34
N LYS A 107 22.89 -9.18 23.89
CA LYS A 107 22.92 -9.70 22.53
C LYS A 107 21.96 -10.88 22.40
N LEU A 108 20.96 -10.71 21.54
CA LEU A 108 19.96 -11.73 21.24
C LEU A 108 20.21 -12.36 19.87
N PRO A 109 19.71 -13.59 19.62
CA PRO A 109 19.54 -14.09 18.26
C PRO A 109 18.75 -13.10 17.40
N GLN A 110 19.03 -13.06 16.10
CA GLN A 110 18.49 -12.07 15.17
C GLN A 110 16.96 -12.02 15.18
N GLU A 111 16.30 -13.18 15.27
CA GLU A 111 14.84 -13.31 15.28
C GLU A 111 14.19 -12.71 16.54
N LYS A 112 14.98 -12.52 17.60
CA LYS A 112 14.57 -11.89 18.85
C LYS A 112 15.05 -10.43 18.97
N ASP A 113 15.80 -9.93 17.98
CA ASP A 113 16.28 -8.56 17.98
C ASP A 113 15.10 -7.60 17.74
N PRO A 114 14.79 -6.67 18.68
CA PRO A 114 13.64 -5.78 18.56
C PRO A 114 13.84 -4.70 17.49
N PHE A 115 15.06 -4.49 17.00
CA PHE A 115 15.37 -3.56 15.91
C PHE A 115 15.29 -4.21 14.53
N TRP A 116 15.08 -5.52 14.45
CA TRP A 116 15.16 -6.26 13.20
C TRP A 116 13.79 -6.61 12.61
N GLU A 117 13.71 -6.47 11.29
CA GLU A 117 12.63 -6.98 10.44
C GLU A 117 13.26 -7.81 9.30
N PRO A 118 12.75 -9.04 9.04
CA PRO A 118 13.20 -9.84 7.91
C PRO A 118 13.03 -9.13 6.56
N ALA A 119 14.02 -9.22 5.68
CA ALA A 119 13.95 -8.65 4.33
C ALA A 119 12.81 -9.26 3.49
N ASP A 120 12.47 -10.51 3.77
CA ASP A 120 11.39 -11.25 3.11
C ASP A 120 10.01 -11.04 3.74
N SER A 121 9.88 -10.15 4.74
CA SER A 121 8.59 -9.71 5.25
C SER A 121 7.77 -9.06 4.13
N PRO A 122 6.49 -9.47 3.93
CA PRO A 122 5.64 -8.89 2.90
C PRO A 122 5.44 -7.38 3.10
N LEU A 123 5.59 -6.63 2.03
CA LEU A 123 5.40 -5.18 2.00
C LEU A 123 4.41 -4.80 0.90
N LEU A 124 3.41 -3.99 1.24
CA LEU A 124 2.57 -3.33 0.25
C LEU A 124 3.44 -2.29 -0.48
N ILE A 125 3.67 -2.52 -1.77
CA ILE A 125 4.47 -1.63 -2.62
C ILE A 125 3.61 -0.46 -3.06
N GLY A 126 2.38 -0.75 -3.46
CA GLY A 126 1.42 0.25 -3.88
C GLY A 126 0.14 -0.37 -4.37
N THR A 127 -0.76 0.49 -4.83
CA THR A 127 -2.10 0.11 -5.27
C THR A 127 -2.41 0.70 -6.64
N CYS A 128 -3.34 0.08 -7.35
CA CYS A 128 -3.99 0.67 -8.51
C CYS A 128 -5.51 0.43 -8.44
N HIS A 129 -6.28 1.33 -9.04
CA HIS A 129 -7.74 1.26 -9.05
C HIS A 129 -8.23 0.84 -10.43
N VAL A 130 -8.98 -0.27 -10.48
CA VAL A 130 -9.55 -0.80 -11.71
C VAL A 130 -11.06 -0.60 -11.68
N TYR A 131 -11.54 0.36 -12.47
CA TYR A 131 -12.97 0.67 -12.58
C TYR A 131 -13.71 -0.48 -13.27
N LEU A 132 -14.86 -0.85 -12.71
CA LEU A 132 -15.62 -2.01 -13.15
C LEU A 132 -16.71 -1.68 -14.17
N GLN A 133 -16.87 -0.40 -14.50
CA GLN A 133 -17.98 0.08 -15.32
C GLN A 133 -18.08 -0.67 -16.64
N SER A 134 -16.97 -0.99 -17.29
CA SER A 134 -16.95 -1.76 -18.54
C SER A 134 -17.66 -3.11 -18.42
N LEU A 135 -17.53 -3.81 -17.29
CA LEU A 135 -18.22 -5.09 -17.06
C LEU A 135 -19.74 -4.94 -16.97
N ALA A 136 -20.26 -3.78 -16.52
CA ALA A 136 -21.70 -3.52 -16.50
C ALA A 136 -22.30 -3.47 -17.92
N TYR A 137 -21.49 -3.08 -18.90
CA TYR A 137 -21.86 -2.98 -20.31
C TYR A 137 -21.38 -4.18 -21.16
N LEU A 138 -20.82 -5.21 -20.52
CA LEU A 138 -20.15 -6.35 -21.16
C LEU A 138 -19.02 -5.94 -22.12
N ILE A 139 -18.33 -4.84 -21.81
CA ILE A 139 -17.16 -4.36 -22.55
C ILE A 139 -15.89 -4.91 -21.89
N GLU A 140 -15.00 -5.43 -22.71
CA GLU A 140 -13.68 -5.89 -22.26
C GLU A 140 -12.72 -4.74 -21.92
N VAL A 141 -11.84 -4.99 -20.96
CA VAL A 141 -10.72 -4.11 -20.61
C VAL A 141 -9.44 -4.93 -20.73
N ALA A 142 -8.42 -4.35 -21.36
CA ALA A 142 -7.07 -4.90 -21.41
C ALA A 142 -6.07 -3.74 -21.45
N GLU A 143 -5.65 -3.28 -20.27
CA GLU A 143 -4.88 -2.06 -20.09
C GLU A 143 -3.74 -2.22 -19.07
N SER A 144 -2.82 -1.27 -19.09
CA SER A 144 -1.76 -1.14 -18.09
C SER A 144 -2.12 -0.08 -17.05
N PHE A 145 -2.24 -0.48 -15.79
CA PHE A 145 -2.59 0.38 -14.66
C PHE A 145 -1.32 0.79 -13.89
N SER A 146 -1.18 2.08 -13.58
CA SER A 146 -0.02 2.56 -12.80
C SER A 146 -0.21 2.24 -11.31
N VAL A 147 0.83 1.72 -10.68
CA VAL A 147 0.86 1.38 -9.27
C VAL A 147 1.47 2.55 -8.51
N THR A 148 0.76 3.05 -7.51
CA THR A 148 1.23 4.19 -6.71
C THR A 148 1.43 3.75 -5.25
N ASP A 149 2.54 4.15 -4.64
CA ASP A 149 2.78 3.90 -3.22
C ASP A 149 2.00 4.88 -2.32
N PHE A 150 2.14 4.73 -1.00
CA PHE A 150 1.48 5.60 -0.03
C PHE A 150 1.97 7.06 -0.06
N ARG A 151 3.14 7.34 -0.67
CA ARG A 151 3.70 8.69 -0.85
C ARG A 151 3.21 9.35 -2.14
N GLY A 152 2.46 8.62 -2.97
CA GLY A 152 2.01 9.11 -4.26
C GLY A 152 3.03 8.88 -5.38
N GLU A 153 4.08 8.09 -5.14
CA GLU A 153 5.13 7.84 -6.14
C GLU A 153 4.82 6.61 -6.99
N ASP A 154 5.13 6.72 -8.29
CA ASP A 154 4.97 5.64 -9.27
C ASP A 154 5.92 4.47 -8.97
N GLN A 155 5.36 3.27 -8.87
CA GLN A 155 6.07 2.01 -8.59
C GLN A 155 6.07 1.06 -9.80
N GLY A 156 5.66 1.55 -10.97
CA GLY A 156 5.56 0.80 -12.22
C GLY A 156 4.11 0.47 -12.56
N LYS A 157 3.89 -0.54 -13.40
CA LYS A 157 2.55 -0.84 -13.96
C LYS A 157 2.16 -2.30 -13.82
N LEU A 158 0.86 -2.55 -13.78
CA LEU A 158 0.26 -3.89 -13.86
C LEU A 158 -0.59 -4.00 -15.12
N GLU A 159 -0.41 -5.07 -15.89
CA GLU A 159 -1.29 -5.42 -16.99
C GLU A 159 -2.48 -6.24 -16.45
N ILE A 160 -3.68 -5.67 -16.59
CA ILE A 160 -4.91 -6.21 -16.02
C ILE A 160 -5.98 -6.29 -17.11
N GLU A 161 -6.69 -7.41 -17.15
CA GLU A 161 -7.82 -7.60 -18.04
C GLU A 161 -9.12 -7.90 -17.29
N LEU A 162 -10.22 -7.32 -17.79
CA LEU A 162 -11.59 -7.70 -17.44
C LEU A 162 -12.25 -8.23 -18.70
N ARG A 163 -12.56 -9.53 -18.75
CA ARG A 163 -13.09 -10.21 -19.95
C ARG A 163 -14.46 -10.81 -19.70
N PRO A 164 -15.56 -10.18 -20.15
CA PRO A 164 -16.88 -10.81 -20.21
C PRO A 164 -16.85 -12.12 -20.99
N CYS A 165 -17.64 -13.10 -20.54
CA CYS A 165 -17.63 -14.45 -21.10
C CYS A 165 -19.04 -15.03 -21.22
N ASP A 166 -19.23 -15.94 -22.18
CA ASP A 166 -20.41 -16.78 -22.25
C ASP A 166 -20.38 -17.89 -21.18
N SER A 167 -21.40 -18.76 -21.17
CA SER A 167 -21.49 -19.88 -20.23
C SER A 167 -20.41 -20.97 -20.43
N GLU A 168 -19.72 -20.98 -21.57
CA GLU A 168 -18.63 -21.90 -21.90
C GLU A 168 -17.25 -21.25 -21.70
N TRP A 169 -17.19 -20.06 -21.08
CA TRP A 169 -15.98 -19.27 -20.84
C TRP A 169 -15.26 -18.80 -22.11
N ARG A 170 -15.98 -18.71 -23.23
CA ARG A 170 -15.51 -18.01 -24.43
C ARG A 170 -15.70 -16.53 -24.21
N GLU A 171 -14.70 -15.74 -24.58
CA GLU A 171 -14.74 -14.29 -24.45
C GLU A 171 -15.85 -13.75 -25.36
N LEU A 172 -16.73 -12.93 -24.78
CA LEU A 172 -17.69 -12.18 -25.56
C LEU A 172 -16.88 -11.12 -26.33
N GLY A 173 -17.12 -11.00 -27.63
CA GLY A 173 -16.43 -10.00 -28.45
C GLY A 173 -16.92 -8.57 -28.13
N GLU A 174 -17.06 -7.74 -29.15
CA GLU A 174 -17.67 -6.40 -29.02
C GLU A 174 -19.21 -6.48 -28.84
N GLU A 175 -19.69 -7.33 -27.94
CA GLU A 175 -21.10 -7.43 -27.57
C GLU A 175 -21.42 -6.42 -26.47
N PHE A 176 -22.07 -5.32 -26.86
CA PHE A 176 -22.58 -4.32 -25.94
C PHE A 176 -23.95 -4.74 -25.39
N SER A 177 -24.18 -4.55 -24.10
CA SER A 177 -25.51 -4.66 -23.48
C SER A 177 -25.76 -3.50 -22.53
N GLU A 178 -27.01 -3.06 -22.43
CA GLU A 178 -27.38 -2.07 -21.42
C GLU A 178 -27.43 -2.74 -20.03
N PRO A 179 -26.93 -2.10 -18.97
CA PRO A 179 -26.90 -2.62 -17.61
C PRO A 179 -28.24 -3.16 -17.11
N ASP A 180 -29.34 -2.46 -17.43
CA ASP A 180 -30.70 -2.85 -17.02
C ASP A 180 -31.15 -4.15 -17.68
N ASP A 181 -30.67 -4.46 -18.89
CA ASP A 181 -31.00 -5.69 -19.61
C ASP A 181 -30.29 -6.91 -18.99
N VAL A 182 -29.13 -6.71 -18.37
CA VAL A 182 -28.32 -7.76 -17.74
C VAL A 182 -28.88 -8.16 -16.36
N ILE A 183 -29.61 -7.26 -15.68
CA ILE A 183 -30.21 -7.54 -14.37
C ILE A 183 -31.21 -8.71 -14.48
N GLY A 184 -31.11 -9.67 -13.54
CA GLY A 184 -31.91 -10.89 -13.55
C GLY A 184 -31.34 -12.01 -14.42
N GLN A 185 -30.36 -11.72 -15.29
CA GLN A 185 -29.67 -12.72 -16.11
C GLN A 185 -28.44 -13.29 -15.40
N ALA A 186 -27.66 -14.14 -16.09
CA ALA A 186 -26.36 -14.59 -15.62
C ALA A 186 -25.26 -13.76 -16.29
N ILE A 187 -24.25 -13.35 -15.52
CA ILE A 187 -23.02 -12.77 -16.07
C ILE A 187 -21.84 -13.66 -15.70
N ASN A 188 -20.96 -13.92 -16.66
CA ASN A 188 -19.67 -14.56 -16.44
C ASN A 188 -18.57 -13.62 -16.92
N PHE A 189 -17.47 -13.53 -16.19
CA PHE A 189 -16.30 -12.80 -16.63
C PHE A 189 -15.03 -13.32 -15.96
N LYS A 190 -13.88 -12.97 -16.54
CA LYS A 190 -12.56 -13.25 -16.00
C LYS A 190 -11.91 -11.93 -15.57
N VAL A 191 -11.27 -11.94 -14.40
CA VAL A 191 -10.27 -10.95 -14.02
C VAL A 191 -8.91 -11.60 -14.22
N LYS A 192 -8.07 -11.02 -15.08
CA LYS A 192 -6.71 -11.50 -15.32
C LYS A 192 -5.69 -10.49 -14.81
N LEU A 193 -4.66 -10.99 -14.16
CA LEU A 193 -3.47 -10.24 -13.75
C LEU A 193 -2.30 -10.89 -14.48
N ASN A 194 -1.85 -10.26 -15.58
CA ASN A 194 -0.96 -10.87 -16.55
C ASN A 194 0.50 -10.72 -16.12
N GLU A 195 1.00 -9.49 -16.10
CA GLU A 195 2.38 -9.15 -15.78
C GLU A 195 2.50 -7.78 -15.10
N GLY A 196 3.67 -7.54 -14.50
CA GLY A 196 4.08 -6.21 -14.07
C GLY A 196 5.14 -5.65 -15.01
N HIS A 197 5.21 -4.32 -15.13
CA HIS A 197 6.20 -3.60 -15.93
C HIS A 197 6.89 -2.53 -15.11
N ASP A 198 8.18 -2.33 -15.39
CA ASP A 198 8.98 -1.25 -14.81
C ASP A 198 8.99 -1.24 -13.27
N LEU A 199 8.82 -2.41 -12.64
CA LEU A 199 8.82 -2.54 -11.19
C LEU A 199 10.23 -2.39 -10.61
N SER A 200 10.31 -1.93 -9.36
CA SER A 200 11.58 -1.62 -8.71
C SER A 200 12.46 -2.87 -8.50
N PRO A 201 13.72 -2.92 -9.00
CA PRO A 201 14.56 -4.09 -8.86
C PRO A 201 14.99 -4.41 -7.42
N LYS A 202 14.60 -3.61 -6.42
CA LYS A 202 14.86 -3.83 -4.99
C LYS A 202 14.10 -5.01 -4.40
N TYR A 203 13.03 -5.48 -5.05
CA TYR A 203 12.25 -6.63 -4.60
C TYR A 203 12.69 -7.95 -5.26
N ALA A 204 12.63 -9.03 -4.49
CA ALA A 204 13.01 -10.39 -4.90
C ALA A 204 11.82 -11.16 -5.50
N ALA A 205 10.61 -10.89 -5.00
CA ALA A 205 9.37 -11.52 -5.40
C ALA A 205 8.21 -10.54 -5.30
N TYR A 206 7.20 -10.76 -6.13
CA TYR A 206 5.98 -9.97 -6.20
C TYR A 206 4.75 -10.85 -6.18
N TYR A 207 3.65 -10.36 -5.66
CA TYR A 207 2.32 -10.91 -5.89
C TYR A 207 1.28 -9.80 -5.87
N CYS A 208 0.15 -10.04 -6.52
CA CYS A 208 -0.99 -9.13 -6.48
C CYS A 208 -2.12 -9.73 -5.65
N GLN A 209 -2.91 -8.89 -5.02
CA GLN A 209 -4.18 -9.31 -4.41
C GLN A 209 -5.27 -8.24 -4.53
N TYR A 210 -6.52 -8.67 -4.52
CA TYR A 210 -7.67 -7.79 -4.52
C TYR A 210 -8.87 -8.49 -3.89
N LYS A 211 -9.89 -7.73 -3.51
CA LYS A 211 -11.21 -8.25 -3.14
C LYS A 211 -12.23 -7.81 -4.18
N PHE A 212 -13.03 -8.75 -4.65
CA PHE A 212 -14.16 -8.44 -5.50
C PHE A 212 -15.45 -8.39 -4.68
N TYR A 213 -16.47 -7.71 -5.18
CA TYR A 213 -17.84 -7.64 -4.67
C TYR A 213 -18.20 -8.62 -3.53
N LEU A 214 -18.35 -8.10 -2.31
CA LEU A 214 -18.77 -8.83 -1.11
C LEU A 214 -17.86 -10.01 -0.68
N GLU A 215 -16.66 -10.16 -1.26
CA GLU A 215 -15.65 -11.11 -0.77
C GLU A 215 -15.00 -10.60 0.52
N ASP A 216 -14.96 -11.45 1.55
CA ASP A 216 -14.25 -11.16 2.79
C ASP A 216 -12.75 -11.48 2.68
N GLU A 217 -12.39 -12.46 1.86
CA GLU A 217 -11.02 -12.92 1.63
C GLU A 217 -10.42 -12.31 0.36
N PHE A 218 -9.10 -12.13 0.36
CA PHE A 218 -8.37 -11.68 -0.81
C PHE A 218 -8.23 -12.78 -1.86
N THR A 219 -8.58 -12.47 -3.10
CA THR A 219 -8.08 -13.21 -4.25
C THR A 219 -6.63 -12.80 -4.50
N ARG A 220 -5.71 -13.79 -4.52
CA ARG A 220 -4.26 -13.56 -4.58
C ARG A 220 -3.61 -14.36 -5.72
N THR A 221 -2.66 -13.73 -6.42
CA THR A 221 -1.85 -14.39 -7.44
C THR A 221 -0.75 -15.26 -6.80
N PRO A 222 -0.22 -16.27 -7.51
CA PRO A 222 1.07 -16.86 -7.14
C PRO A 222 2.18 -15.81 -7.05
N GLU A 223 3.20 -16.08 -6.24
CA GLU A 223 4.40 -15.24 -6.20
C GLU A 223 5.21 -15.41 -7.49
N ALA A 224 5.68 -14.29 -8.04
CA ALA A 224 6.50 -14.23 -9.24
C ALA A 224 7.90 -13.68 -8.91
N SER A 225 8.92 -14.48 -9.23
CA SER A 225 10.33 -14.16 -8.93
C SER A 225 11.04 -13.58 -10.16
N LYS A 226 10.86 -12.28 -10.41
CA LYS A 226 11.65 -11.48 -11.38
C LYS A 226 11.68 -10.03 -10.92
N ALA A 227 12.83 -9.36 -11.05
CA ALA A 227 13.05 -8.06 -10.41
C ALA A 227 12.24 -6.89 -10.99
N VAL A 228 11.96 -6.90 -12.30
CA VAL A 228 11.39 -5.72 -13.01
C VAL A 228 10.10 -6.05 -13.74
N ASN A 229 10.05 -7.18 -14.46
CA ASN A 229 8.88 -7.59 -15.25
C ASN A 229 8.37 -8.98 -14.82
N PRO A 230 7.76 -9.12 -13.63
CA PRO A 230 7.22 -10.40 -13.17
C PRO A 230 6.01 -10.84 -13.99
N GLN A 231 5.89 -12.16 -14.16
CA GLN A 231 4.77 -12.80 -14.87
C GLN A 231 3.86 -13.44 -13.83
N PHE A 232 2.65 -12.94 -13.67
CA PHE A 232 1.67 -13.51 -12.74
C PHE A 232 0.83 -14.58 -13.43
N LYS A 233 0.46 -14.37 -14.70
CA LYS A 233 -0.36 -15.28 -15.53
C LYS A 233 -1.58 -15.81 -14.78
N PHE A 234 -2.21 -14.93 -14.01
CA PHE A 234 -3.28 -15.28 -13.11
C PHE A 234 -4.64 -14.98 -13.76
N GLU A 235 -5.59 -15.89 -13.60
CA GLU A 235 -6.97 -15.73 -14.04
C GLU A 235 -7.91 -16.17 -12.92
N LYS A 236 -8.89 -15.33 -12.59
CA LYS A 236 -10.02 -15.69 -11.72
C LYS A 236 -11.33 -15.51 -12.48
N LYS A 237 -12.16 -16.54 -12.40
CA LYS A 237 -13.48 -16.62 -13.02
C LYS A 237 -14.56 -16.22 -12.02
N TYR A 238 -15.46 -15.35 -12.44
CA TYR A 238 -16.62 -14.89 -11.66
C TYR A 238 -17.91 -15.22 -12.40
N THR A 239 -18.88 -15.74 -11.67
CA THR A 239 -20.23 -16.02 -12.16
C THR A 239 -21.24 -15.46 -11.16
N PHE A 240 -22.14 -14.61 -11.63
CA PHE A 240 -23.28 -14.14 -10.84
C PHE A 240 -24.58 -14.48 -11.55
N LYS A 241 -25.45 -15.25 -10.87
CA LYS A 241 -26.72 -15.71 -11.41
C LYS A 241 -27.77 -15.83 -10.28
N PRO A 242 -28.82 -14.99 -10.26
CA PRO A 242 -29.02 -13.85 -11.15
C PRO A 242 -28.10 -12.67 -10.80
N VAL A 243 -27.87 -11.78 -11.77
CA VAL A 243 -27.32 -10.45 -11.53
C VAL A 243 -28.35 -9.63 -10.76
N THR A 244 -27.98 -9.15 -9.57
CA THR A 244 -28.83 -8.30 -8.75
C THR A 244 -28.63 -6.83 -9.10
N LYS A 245 -29.60 -5.99 -8.77
CA LYS A 245 -29.45 -4.53 -8.90
C LYS A 245 -28.24 -4.00 -8.10
N GLN A 246 -28.01 -4.53 -6.90
CA GLN A 246 -26.86 -4.14 -6.07
C GLN A 246 -25.52 -4.48 -6.74
N LEU A 247 -25.41 -5.65 -7.37
CA LEU A 247 -24.21 -6.01 -8.12
C LEU A 247 -24.04 -5.08 -9.32
N MET A 248 -25.13 -4.78 -10.04
CA MET A 248 -25.06 -3.87 -11.19
C MET A 248 -24.63 -2.45 -10.77
N ASP A 249 -25.22 -1.92 -9.70
CA ASP A 249 -24.85 -0.63 -9.11
C ASP A 249 -23.37 -0.63 -8.71
N TYR A 250 -22.85 -1.75 -8.16
CA TYR A 250 -21.43 -1.90 -7.85
C TYR A 250 -20.57 -1.89 -9.11
N LEU A 251 -20.90 -2.68 -10.13
CA LEU A 251 -20.14 -2.70 -11.39
C LEU A 251 -20.11 -1.32 -12.04
N GLN A 252 -21.22 -0.59 -12.07
CA GLN A 252 -21.30 0.73 -12.71
C GLN A 252 -20.54 1.84 -11.97
N ASN A 253 -20.53 1.80 -10.63
CA ASN A 253 -20.09 2.95 -9.82
C ASN A 253 -18.85 2.69 -8.97
N SER A 254 -18.31 1.46 -8.98
CA SER A 254 -17.19 1.07 -8.13
C SER A 254 -15.96 0.65 -8.94
N TYR A 255 -14.88 0.48 -8.20
CA TYR A 255 -13.61 -0.07 -8.65
C TYR A 255 -13.16 -1.15 -7.66
N ILE A 256 -12.31 -2.06 -8.11
CA ILE A 256 -11.48 -2.88 -7.22
C ILE A 256 -10.15 -2.17 -6.97
N ILE A 257 -9.59 -2.39 -5.78
CA ILE A 257 -8.23 -2.00 -5.43
C ILE A 257 -7.36 -3.23 -5.64
N VAL A 258 -6.44 -3.15 -6.60
CA VAL A 258 -5.43 -4.19 -6.81
C VAL A 258 -4.16 -3.76 -6.10
N GLU A 259 -3.77 -4.53 -5.10
CA GLU A 259 -2.60 -4.31 -4.27
C GLU A 259 -1.40 -5.07 -4.85
N LEU A 260 -0.30 -4.37 -5.11
CA LEU A 260 0.98 -4.96 -5.45
C LEU A 260 1.80 -5.13 -4.18
N TRP A 261 2.13 -6.38 -3.84
CA TRP A 261 2.98 -6.72 -2.71
C TRP A 261 4.32 -7.26 -3.19
N GLY A 262 5.34 -7.11 -2.36
CA GLY A 262 6.62 -7.76 -2.61
C GLY A 262 7.44 -8.00 -1.36
N ARG A 263 8.56 -8.68 -1.59
CA ARG A 263 9.58 -9.02 -0.58
C ARG A 263 10.88 -8.38 -0.98
N GLN A 264 11.52 -7.64 -0.07
CA GLN A 264 12.75 -6.92 -0.40
C GLN A 264 13.91 -7.90 -0.55
N LYS A 265 14.88 -7.57 -1.41
CA LYS A 265 16.13 -8.33 -1.47
C LYS A 265 16.94 -8.06 -0.21
N ASP A 266 17.54 -9.11 0.34
CA ASP A 266 18.64 -8.93 1.28
C ASP A 266 19.93 -8.79 0.49
N SER A 267 20.59 -7.63 0.59
CA SER A 267 21.87 -7.43 -0.07
C SER A 267 23.02 -8.09 0.70
N GLY A 268 22.83 -8.42 1.99
CA GLY A 268 23.85 -8.97 2.88
C GLY A 268 25.08 -8.08 3.10
N LYS A 269 25.16 -6.93 2.45
CA LYS A 269 26.29 -6.00 2.53
C LYS A 269 26.15 -5.18 3.79
N LYS A 270 27.19 -5.22 4.64
CA LYS A 270 27.29 -4.39 5.83
C LYS A 270 28.27 -3.25 5.58
N SER A 271 27.87 -2.03 5.93
CA SER A 271 28.77 -0.89 5.98
C SER A 271 29.82 -1.10 7.07
N SER A 272 31.01 -0.55 6.86
CA SER A 272 32.03 -0.43 7.90
C SER A 272 31.76 0.72 8.87
N LYS A 273 30.82 1.60 8.53
CA LYS A 273 30.44 2.76 9.35
C LYS A 273 29.55 2.34 10.52
N THR A 274 29.67 3.08 11.61
CA THR A 274 28.77 2.98 12.77
C THR A 274 27.40 3.55 12.43
N THR A 275 26.39 3.17 13.23
CA THR A 275 25.02 3.70 13.12
C THR A 275 25.00 5.22 13.20
N LYS A 276 25.79 5.81 14.09
CA LYS A 276 25.95 7.26 14.23
C LYS A 276 26.39 7.93 12.91
N GLU A 277 27.44 7.40 12.28
CA GLU A 277 27.97 7.93 11.03
C GLU A 277 26.98 7.76 9.87
N LEU A 278 26.25 6.63 9.85
CA LEU A 278 25.22 6.36 8.85
C LEU A 278 24.01 7.31 8.98
N MET A 279 23.57 7.61 10.21
CA MET A 279 22.48 8.53 10.46
C MET A 279 22.84 9.98 10.10
N GLN A 280 24.06 10.43 10.40
CA GLN A 280 24.52 11.78 10.05
C GLN A 280 24.57 12.01 8.53
N GLY A 281 24.95 10.98 7.76
CA GLY A 281 25.00 11.06 6.30
C GLY A 281 23.63 11.11 5.61
N THR A 282 22.57 10.60 6.25
CA THR A 282 21.20 10.54 5.68
C THR A 282 20.37 11.80 5.96
N SER A 283 20.72 12.58 6.98
CA SER A 283 20.02 13.82 7.32
C SER A 283 20.35 15.01 6.41
N GLN A 284 21.39 14.92 5.58
CA GLN A 284 21.76 15.99 4.62
C GLN A 284 21.02 15.89 3.26
N SER A 285 20.22 14.84 3.03
CA SER A 285 19.63 14.54 1.73
C SER A 285 18.10 14.52 1.67
N ARG A 286 17.36 14.83 2.76
CA ARG A 286 15.88 14.76 2.79
C ARG A 286 15.25 16.03 3.36
N GLU A 287 14.20 16.54 2.69
CA GLU A 287 13.40 17.66 3.18
C GLU A 287 12.57 17.28 4.43
N PRO A 288 12.35 18.20 5.39
CA PRO A 288 11.54 17.93 6.58
C PRO A 288 10.07 17.62 6.24
N LEU A 289 9.44 16.78 7.07
CA LEU A 289 8.00 16.48 7.01
C LEU A 289 7.10 17.72 7.08
N GLU A 290 7.61 18.85 7.58
CA GLU A 290 6.89 20.14 7.64
C GLU A 290 6.47 20.64 6.25
N THR A 291 7.19 20.31 5.18
CA THR A 291 6.88 20.77 3.82
C THR A 291 5.74 19.97 3.14
N LEU A 292 5.48 18.74 3.59
CA LEU A 292 4.45 17.85 3.02
C LEU A 292 3.02 18.21 3.49
N ALA A 293 2.88 18.82 4.67
CA ALA A 293 1.58 19.22 5.23
C ALA A 293 0.91 20.41 4.50
N LEU A 294 1.61 21.07 3.57
CA LEU A 294 1.11 22.26 2.86
C LEU A 294 0.72 22.02 1.39
N HIS A 295 0.95 20.83 0.83
CA HIS A 295 0.52 20.51 -0.53
C HIS A 295 -0.94 20.06 -0.55
N ARG A 296 -1.86 21.03 -0.63
CA ARG A 296 -3.24 20.76 -1.07
C ARG A 296 -3.20 20.27 -2.51
N PRO A 297 -3.92 19.21 -2.89
CA PRO A 297 -4.07 18.85 -4.30
C PRO A 297 -4.66 20.06 -5.06
N GLY A 298 -3.97 20.46 -6.12
CA GLY A 298 -4.32 21.61 -6.94
C GLY A 298 -5.75 21.51 -7.44
N ARG A 299 -6.51 22.61 -7.37
CA ARG A 299 -7.82 22.70 -8.00
C ARG A 299 -7.68 22.35 -9.49
N PRO A 300 -8.62 21.58 -10.08
CA PRO A 300 -8.65 21.40 -11.52
C PRO A 300 -8.82 22.77 -12.20
N GLN A 301 -7.95 23.08 -13.16
CA GLN A 301 -8.08 24.27 -13.99
C GLN A 301 -9.39 24.19 -14.80
N PRO A 302 -10.17 25.27 -14.91
CA PRO A 302 -11.38 25.26 -15.72
C PRO A 302 -11.02 25.12 -17.20
N ALA A 303 -11.64 24.15 -17.86
CA ALA A 303 -11.52 23.90 -19.29
C ALA A 303 -11.79 25.18 -20.10
N LEU A 304 -10.87 25.49 -21.02
CA LEU A 304 -11.06 26.53 -22.02
C LEU A 304 -12.34 26.26 -22.81
N LYS A 305 -13.33 27.16 -22.69
CA LYS A 305 -14.47 27.20 -23.60
C LYS A 305 -13.94 27.45 -25.01
N ARG A 306 -14.07 26.46 -25.90
CA ARG A 306 -13.97 26.69 -27.34
C ARG A 306 -15.08 27.67 -27.72
N ARG A 307 -14.71 28.86 -28.18
CA ARG A 307 -15.61 29.75 -28.91
C ARG A 307 -15.85 29.13 -30.29
N THR A 308 -17.14 29.14 -30.66
CA THR A 308 -17.69 28.97 -32.02
C THR A 308 -16.83 29.60 -33.09
#